data_AF-A0A0E3WIG3-F1
#
_entry.id   AF-A0A0E3WIG3-F1
#
_cell.length_a   1.000
_cell.length_b   1.000
_cell.length_c   1.000
_cell.angle_alpha   90.00
_cell.angle_beta   90.00
_cell.angle_gamma   90.00
#
_symmetry.space_group_name_H-M   'P 1'
#
loop_
_entity.id
_entity.type
_entity.pdbx_description
1 polymer ?
#
loop_
_entity_poly.entity_id
_entity_poly.type
_entity_poly.pdbx_seq_one_letter_code
_entity_poly.pdbx_strand_id
1 'polypeptide(L)'
;MRQWVEKARQGDAEAFAQLMAHCRGMAYAVSYDMLKDVHLAEDAVQEAFLEAYLNLQKLSEPAAFPGWFRTIVVRQCQRTLRRKRHPLLPLDEALQGLQNEPGAADILERKEAEQVLQSSVAALSAKLRVPVQLFYFYGYSLQEISGYLGTPVQTLKKRLHDARQKLKGTLPVADLASVFNLLYEGGGKMLHIVNGDVVGNMLKHGIVQGEVLVWREIYSSGPVFADLSGSRERAERARVLEATLGIPAGEYMTSCEEQERKLREYAQYDEVVLWFEHDLFDQSMLAYLLHWFKGQKLGRTKLSLLCIGEFPGIERFHGLGQLTPAQLGTLSGTWRTIGRPEIELGSELWQAYASPDPTRMADLLDQKNAELAASGLPFASEAFRTHLMRLPSVHNGLGIVEQATFDALASGAHTPLELFRQVTDTLHVLGMGDLEYWKVLRALTAGEHPLLHIEGVEGYTDFRQIPEFLNRRVAATALGQQVQEGAADRVLVQGIDEWYGGLHLQGREVPWRWDTEAEQLVPQLNTQ
;
A
#
# COMPACT_ATOMS: atom_id res chain seq x y z
N MET A 1 -19.84 -9.60 -0.34
CA MET A 1 -21.33 -9.66 -0.39
C MET A 1 -21.89 -10.85 -1.18
N ARG A 2 -21.81 -10.95 -2.52
CA ARG A 2 -22.53 -11.97 -3.32
C ARG A 2 -22.38 -13.41 -2.80
N GLN A 3 -21.14 -13.84 -2.58
CA GLN A 3 -20.82 -15.17 -2.03
C GLN A 3 -21.43 -15.40 -0.64
N TRP A 4 -21.55 -14.37 0.20
CA TRP A 4 -22.21 -14.48 1.52
C TRP A 4 -23.72 -14.75 1.37
N VAL A 5 -24.38 -14.12 0.40
CA VAL A 5 -25.80 -14.40 0.10
C VAL A 5 -25.98 -15.83 -0.40
N GLU A 6 -25.08 -16.30 -1.26
CA GLU A 6 -25.10 -17.66 -1.82
C GLU A 6 -24.82 -18.73 -0.75
N LYS A 7 -23.86 -18.51 0.16
CA LYS A 7 -23.58 -19.39 1.32
C LYS A 7 -24.68 -19.34 2.39
N ALA A 8 -25.19 -18.17 2.76
CA ALA A 8 -26.27 -18.05 3.74
C ALA A 8 -27.58 -18.73 3.26
N ARG A 9 -27.81 -18.80 1.94
CA ARG A 9 -28.88 -19.64 1.35
C ARG A 9 -28.63 -21.15 1.47
N GLN A 10 -27.44 -21.59 1.81
CA GLN A 10 -27.11 -23.00 2.10
C GLN A 10 -27.19 -23.33 3.59
N GLY A 11 -27.57 -22.36 4.44
CA GLY A 11 -27.65 -22.51 5.89
C GLY A 11 -26.39 -22.08 6.66
N ASP A 12 -25.40 -21.48 5.97
CA ASP A 12 -24.21 -20.92 6.60
C ASP A 12 -24.56 -19.69 7.45
N ALA A 13 -24.58 -19.89 8.77
CA ALA A 13 -24.88 -18.85 9.76
C ALA A 13 -23.78 -17.79 9.86
N GLU A 14 -22.52 -18.14 9.58
CA GLU A 14 -21.38 -17.22 9.61
C GLU A 14 -21.42 -16.30 8.38
N ALA A 15 -21.73 -16.83 7.20
CA ALA A 15 -22.01 -16.02 6.03
C ALA A 15 -23.20 -15.07 6.24
N PHE A 16 -24.22 -15.47 7.01
CA PHE A 16 -25.31 -14.57 7.39
C PHE A 16 -24.89 -13.54 8.44
N ALA A 17 -24.03 -13.88 9.39
CA ALA A 17 -23.48 -12.92 10.37
C ALA A 17 -22.64 -11.83 9.69
N GLN A 18 -21.79 -12.21 8.73
CA GLN A 18 -21.00 -11.27 7.91
C GLN A 18 -21.90 -10.37 7.05
N LEU A 19 -22.95 -10.93 6.45
CA LEU A 19 -23.99 -10.19 5.73
C LEU A 19 -24.74 -9.20 6.64
N MET A 20 -25.08 -9.59 7.87
CA MET A 20 -25.71 -8.73 8.88
C MET A 20 -24.80 -7.58 9.28
N ALA A 21 -23.57 -7.88 9.71
CA ALA A 21 -22.59 -6.89 10.15
C ALA A 21 -22.36 -5.83 9.07
N HIS A 22 -22.09 -6.28 7.84
CA HIS A 22 -21.88 -5.40 6.69
C HIS A 22 -23.12 -4.58 6.34
N CYS A 23 -24.36 -5.07 6.52
CA CYS A 23 -25.58 -4.32 6.17
C CYS A 23 -26.19 -3.49 7.33
N ARG A 24 -25.70 -3.64 8.57
CA ARG A 24 -26.31 -3.02 9.77
C ARG A 24 -26.27 -1.50 9.74
N GLY A 25 -25.15 -0.90 9.32
CA GLY A 25 -25.02 0.55 9.19
C GLY A 25 -26.04 1.15 8.23
N MET A 26 -26.25 0.51 7.07
CA MET A 26 -27.23 0.94 6.08
C MET A 26 -28.66 0.84 6.60
N ALA A 27 -29.01 -0.30 7.21
CA ALA A 27 -30.32 -0.51 7.79
C ALA A 27 -30.61 0.55 8.86
N TYR A 28 -29.66 0.81 9.77
CA TYR A 28 -29.81 1.80 10.83
C TYR A 28 -29.91 3.24 10.29
N ALA A 29 -29.06 3.65 9.35
CA ALA A 29 -29.09 4.97 8.74
C ALA A 29 -30.46 5.27 8.09
N VAL A 30 -31.00 4.30 7.34
CA VAL A 30 -32.32 4.42 6.70
C VAL A 30 -33.45 4.41 7.73
N SER A 31 -33.39 3.54 8.75
CA SER A 31 -34.39 3.48 9.81
C SER A 31 -34.44 4.76 10.64
N TYR A 32 -33.30 5.23 11.12
CA TYR A 32 -33.22 6.49 11.88
C TYR A 32 -33.60 7.71 11.03
N ASP A 33 -33.31 7.68 9.71
CA ASP A 33 -33.79 8.74 8.83
C ASP A 33 -35.33 8.81 8.73
N MET A 34 -36.00 7.66 8.75
CA MET A 34 -37.46 7.55 8.67
C MET A 34 -38.19 7.69 10.00
N LEU A 35 -37.57 7.31 11.13
CA LEU A 35 -38.25 7.15 12.43
C LEU A 35 -37.93 8.26 13.45
N LYS A 36 -36.77 8.92 13.35
CA LYS A 36 -36.31 10.00 14.26
C LYS A 36 -36.30 9.61 15.74
N ASP A 37 -36.01 8.34 15.99
CA ASP A 37 -36.18 7.67 17.28
C ASP A 37 -35.20 6.49 17.29
N VAL A 38 -34.32 6.42 18.31
CA VAL A 38 -33.20 5.47 18.35
C VAL A 38 -33.71 4.04 18.54
N HIS A 39 -34.52 3.82 19.58
CA HIS A 39 -35.04 2.49 19.91
C HIS A 39 -35.93 1.94 18.79
N LEU A 40 -36.82 2.77 18.24
CA LEU A 40 -37.64 2.35 17.10
C LEU A 40 -36.83 2.09 15.83
N ALA A 41 -35.67 2.75 15.65
CA ALA A 41 -34.74 2.43 14.57
C ALA A 41 -34.03 1.10 14.78
N GLU A 42 -33.57 0.78 15.99
CA GLU A 42 -32.98 -0.51 16.30
C GLU A 42 -34.00 -1.66 16.18
N ASP A 43 -35.22 -1.50 16.70
CA ASP A 43 -36.32 -2.45 16.52
C ASP A 43 -36.61 -2.73 15.04
N ALA A 44 -36.71 -1.67 14.23
CA ALA A 44 -36.97 -1.80 12.79
C ALA A 44 -35.81 -2.47 12.04
N VAL A 45 -34.56 -2.32 12.50
CA VAL A 45 -33.39 -3.03 11.96
C VAL A 45 -33.41 -4.51 12.36
N GLN A 46 -33.74 -4.83 13.62
CA GLN A 46 -33.85 -6.22 14.09
C GLN A 46 -34.97 -6.98 13.37
N GLU A 47 -36.19 -6.41 13.30
CA GLU A 47 -37.30 -7.00 12.53
C GLU A 47 -36.96 -7.11 11.03
N ALA A 48 -36.20 -6.18 10.45
CA ALA A 48 -35.76 -6.27 9.06
C ALA A 48 -34.75 -7.40 8.81
N PHE A 49 -33.79 -7.61 9.72
CA PHE A 49 -32.86 -8.74 9.61
C PHE A 49 -33.55 -10.09 9.83
N LEU A 50 -34.53 -10.17 10.74
CA LEU A 50 -35.33 -11.36 10.94
C LEU A 50 -36.20 -11.68 9.71
N GLU A 51 -36.87 -10.68 9.13
CA GLU A 51 -37.61 -10.85 7.87
C GLU A 51 -36.67 -11.24 6.72
N ALA A 52 -35.46 -10.68 6.65
CA ALA A 52 -34.46 -11.06 5.66
C ALA A 52 -33.99 -12.51 5.81
N TYR A 53 -33.67 -12.96 7.03
CA TYR A 53 -33.26 -14.35 7.31
C TYR A 53 -34.35 -15.34 6.86
N LEU A 54 -35.59 -15.13 7.31
CA LEU A 54 -36.74 -15.99 7.03
C LEU A 54 -37.16 -16.01 5.55
N ASN A 55 -36.74 -15.02 4.74
CA ASN A 55 -37.13 -14.90 3.33
C ASN A 55 -35.95 -14.97 2.35
N LEU A 56 -34.71 -15.19 2.81
CA LEU A 56 -33.50 -15.16 1.98
C LEU A 56 -33.57 -16.14 0.79
N GLN A 57 -34.22 -17.28 0.99
CA GLN A 57 -34.44 -18.30 -0.05
C GLN A 57 -35.32 -17.84 -1.21
N LYS A 58 -36.13 -16.79 -1.01
CA LYS A 58 -37.05 -16.23 -2.01
C LYS A 58 -36.37 -15.19 -2.91
N LEU A 59 -35.11 -14.84 -2.63
CA LEU A 59 -34.32 -13.96 -3.49
C LEU A 59 -33.77 -14.76 -4.67
N SER A 60 -34.34 -14.55 -5.87
CA SER A 60 -33.89 -15.21 -7.10
C SER A 60 -32.44 -14.87 -7.46
N GLU A 61 -32.09 -13.58 -7.41
CA GLU A 61 -30.78 -13.05 -7.80
C GLU A 61 -30.00 -12.57 -6.58
N PRO A 62 -28.89 -13.23 -6.19
CA PRO A 62 -28.05 -12.81 -5.07
C PRO A 62 -27.50 -11.38 -5.19
N ALA A 63 -27.31 -10.88 -6.42
CA ALA A 63 -26.87 -9.51 -6.69
C ALA A 63 -27.93 -8.44 -6.36
N ALA A 64 -29.22 -8.79 -6.34
CA ALA A 64 -30.31 -7.87 -6.01
C ALA A 64 -30.49 -7.66 -4.49
N PHE A 65 -29.70 -8.36 -3.65
CA PHE A 65 -29.80 -8.29 -2.19
C PHE A 65 -29.80 -6.86 -1.61
N PRO A 66 -28.95 -5.89 -2.04
CA PRO A 66 -28.95 -4.54 -1.49
C PRO A 66 -30.32 -3.82 -1.59
N GLY A 67 -30.93 -3.83 -2.78
CA GLY A 67 -32.22 -3.20 -3.02
C GLY A 67 -33.39 -3.96 -2.40
N TRP A 68 -33.31 -5.30 -2.39
CA TRP A 68 -34.28 -6.17 -1.73
C TRP A 68 -34.30 -5.95 -0.21
N PHE A 69 -33.13 -5.96 0.43
CA PHE A 69 -33.00 -5.76 1.87
C PHE A 69 -33.41 -4.34 2.29
N ARG A 70 -33.02 -3.29 1.54
CA ARG A 70 -33.54 -1.94 1.80
C ARG A 70 -35.07 -1.89 1.71
N THR A 71 -35.69 -2.64 0.81
CA THR A 71 -37.16 -2.69 0.69
C THR A 71 -37.81 -3.30 1.94
N ILE A 72 -37.16 -4.27 2.58
CA ILE A 72 -37.57 -4.83 3.87
C ILE A 72 -37.39 -3.78 5.00
N VAL A 73 -36.23 -3.13 5.10
CA VAL A 73 -35.96 -2.06 6.10
C VAL A 73 -37.01 -0.94 6.01
N VAL A 74 -37.26 -0.41 4.81
CA VAL A 74 -38.26 0.65 4.58
C VAL A 74 -39.68 0.18 4.92
N ARG A 75 -40.01 -1.09 4.66
CA ARG A 75 -41.31 -1.70 5.02
C ARG A 75 -41.49 -1.79 6.53
N GLN A 76 -40.49 -2.24 7.27
CA GLN A 76 -40.54 -2.31 8.74
C GLN A 76 -40.61 -0.92 9.36
N CYS A 77 -39.88 0.06 8.84
CA CYS A 77 -40.04 1.47 9.27
C CYS A 77 -41.47 1.98 9.07
N GLN A 78 -42.08 1.72 7.90
CA GLN A 78 -43.49 2.07 7.67
C GLN A 78 -44.45 1.32 8.60
N ARG A 79 -44.16 0.07 8.97
CA ARG A 79 -44.93 -0.70 9.95
C ARG A 79 -44.85 -0.10 11.34
N THR A 80 -43.67 0.33 11.77
CA THR A 80 -43.44 1.03 13.05
C THR A 80 -44.13 2.40 13.08
N LEU A 81 -44.07 3.18 12.00
CA LEU A 81 -44.85 4.45 11.88
C LEU A 81 -46.37 4.22 11.90
N ARG A 82 -46.86 3.09 11.36
CA ARG A 82 -48.29 2.71 11.45
C ARG A 82 -48.66 2.27 12.87
N ARG A 83 -47.79 1.56 13.59
CA ARG A 83 -47.95 1.23 15.02
C ARG A 83 -48.02 2.52 15.86
N LYS A 84 -47.09 3.48 15.65
CA LYS A 84 -47.02 4.79 16.36
C LYS A 84 -48.20 5.73 16.09
N ARG A 85 -49.15 5.38 15.22
CA ARG A 85 -50.43 6.10 15.01
C ARG A 85 -51.55 5.71 15.99
N HIS A 86 -51.39 4.65 16.78
CA HIS A 86 -52.27 4.36 17.91
C HIS A 86 -51.65 4.93 19.19
N PRO A 87 -52.26 5.93 19.84
CA PRO A 87 -51.64 6.61 20.96
C PRO A 87 -51.78 5.82 22.27
N LEU A 88 -50.67 5.73 23.01
CA LEU A 88 -50.64 5.50 24.44
C LEU A 88 -49.88 6.68 25.08
N LEU A 89 -50.34 7.13 26.25
CA LEU A 89 -49.85 8.34 26.93
C LEU A 89 -48.79 7.99 28.01
N PRO A 90 -47.96 8.98 28.45
CA PRO A 90 -46.67 8.72 29.07
C PRO A 90 -46.69 8.72 30.62
N LEU A 91 -45.50 8.60 31.22
CA LEU A 91 -45.19 8.89 32.62
C LEU A 91 -43.78 9.55 32.71
N ASP A 92 -43.52 10.30 33.78
CA ASP A 92 -42.58 11.44 33.78
C ASP A 92 -41.12 11.20 34.26
N GLU A 93 -40.37 12.30 34.16
CA GLU A 93 -38.95 12.65 34.40
C GLU A 93 -38.21 12.11 35.65
N ALA A 94 -36.85 12.09 35.58
CA ALA A 94 -35.96 12.59 36.64
C ALA A 94 -34.46 12.79 36.22
N LEU A 95 -34.02 14.06 36.20
CA LEU A 95 -32.71 14.70 36.55
C LEU A 95 -31.37 13.94 36.70
N GLN A 96 -30.29 14.60 36.22
CA GLN A 96 -28.90 14.85 36.78
C GLN A 96 -28.23 13.81 37.71
N GLY A 97 -26.90 13.54 37.69
CA GLY A 97 -25.73 14.13 36.97
C GLY A 97 -24.49 14.23 37.90
N LEU A 98 -23.24 14.07 37.41
CA LEU A 98 -21.99 14.34 38.17
C LEU A 98 -20.72 14.38 37.27
N GLN A 99 -19.58 14.86 37.81
CA GLN A 99 -18.25 14.98 37.18
C GLN A 99 -17.20 14.14 37.98
N ASN A 100 -15.86 14.11 37.84
CA ASN A 100 -14.71 14.79 37.15
C ASN A 100 -13.57 13.71 37.11
N GLU A 101 -12.36 13.74 36.54
CA GLU A 101 -11.49 14.47 35.56
C GLU A 101 -10.28 13.48 35.27
N PRO A 102 -9.13 13.77 34.56
CA PRO A 102 -8.66 15.02 33.95
C PRO A 102 -8.52 15.01 32.41
N GLY A 103 -8.76 16.19 31.81
CA GLY A 103 -8.49 16.46 30.39
C GLY A 103 -9.34 17.59 29.77
N ALA A 104 -9.85 18.51 30.59
CA ALA A 104 -11.03 19.32 30.26
C ALA A 104 -11.00 20.22 29.00
N ALA A 105 -9.85 20.61 28.44
CA ALA A 105 -9.80 21.52 27.29
C ALA A 105 -10.26 20.82 25.99
N ASP A 106 -9.43 19.92 25.46
CA ASP A 106 -9.67 19.23 24.18
C ASP A 106 -10.97 18.41 24.19
N ILE A 107 -11.36 17.88 25.36
CA ILE A 107 -12.58 17.08 25.54
C ILE A 107 -13.85 17.93 25.43
N LEU A 108 -13.80 19.21 25.81
CA LEU A 108 -14.94 20.12 25.70
C LEU A 108 -15.11 20.58 24.24
N GLU A 109 -14.04 21.10 23.61
CA GLU A 109 -14.07 21.48 22.19
C GLU A 109 -14.53 20.33 21.30
N ARG A 110 -14.03 19.11 21.54
CA ARG A 110 -14.43 17.92 20.77
C ARG A 110 -15.90 17.56 20.94
N LYS A 111 -16.48 17.71 22.14
CA LYS A 111 -17.92 17.48 22.37
C LYS A 111 -18.79 18.55 21.70
N GLU A 112 -18.36 19.81 21.73
CA GLU A 112 -19.06 20.90 21.05
C GLU A 112 -18.98 20.72 19.52
N ALA A 113 -17.80 20.38 18.98
CA ALA A 113 -17.62 20.05 17.57
C ALA A 113 -18.45 18.83 17.14
N GLU A 114 -18.53 17.78 17.97
CA GLU A 114 -19.39 16.61 17.70
C GLU A 114 -20.87 16.99 17.67
N GLN A 115 -21.35 17.79 18.64
CA GLN A 115 -22.74 18.28 18.64
C GLN A 115 -23.04 19.17 17.42
N VAL A 116 -22.12 20.08 17.06
CA VAL A 116 -22.24 20.95 15.87
C VAL A 116 -22.20 20.14 14.57
N LEU A 117 -21.40 19.07 14.48
CA LEU A 117 -21.43 18.14 13.35
C LEU A 117 -22.77 17.39 13.29
N GLN A 118 -23.19 16.77 14.40
CA GLN A 118 -24.43 15.98 14.44
C GLN A 118 -25.65 16.85 14.10
N SER A 119 -25.74 18.08 14.61
CA SER A 119 -26.81 19.03 14.27
C SER A 119 -26.72 19.51 12.82
N SER A 120 -25.52 19.79 12.29
CA SER A 120 -25.33 20.20 10.89
C SER A 120 -25.71 19.08 9.91
N VAL A 121 -25.32 17.84 10.19
CA VAL A 121 -25.72 16.66 9.40
C VAL A 121 -27.21 16.36 9.57
N ALA A 122 -27.80 16.60 10.76
CA ALA A 122 -29.24 16.50 10.97
C ALA A 122 -30.03 17.60 10.22
N ALA A 123 -29.46 18.79 9.98
CA ALA A 123 -30.08 19.85 9.20
C ALA A 123 -30.11 19.57 7.68
N LEU A 124 -29.30 18.62 7.18
CA LEU A 124 -29.35 18.18 5.78
C LEU A 124 -30.71 17.56 5.43
N SER A 125 -31.17 17.80 4.20
CA SER A 125 -32.32 17.05 3.66
C SER A 125 -31.96 15.56 3.48
N ALA A 126 -32.94 14.67 3.63
CA ALA A 126 -32.74 13.21 3.56
C ALA A 126 -31.95 12.74 2.31
N LYS A 127 -32.15 13.40 1.16
CA LYS A 127 -31.44 13.14 -0.11
C LYS A 127 -29.93 13.39 -0.04
N LEU A 128 -29.46 14.18 0.93
CA LEU A 128 -28.06 14.50 1.20
C LEU A 128 -27.56 13.79 2.47
N ARG A 129 -28.37 13.80 3.55
CA ARG A 129 -28.08 13.19 4.84
C ARG A 129 -27.79 11.70 4.75
N VAL A 130 -28.63 10.92 4.07
CA VAL A 130 -28.45 9.46 4.02
C VAL A 130 -27.18 9.07 3.25
N PRO A 131 -26.86 9.62 2.06
CA PRO A 131 -25.55 9.43 1.44
C PRO A 131 -24.36 9.82 2.34
N VAL A 132 -24.44 10.95 3.06
CA VAL A 132 -23.40 11.38 4.00
C VAL A 132 -23.23 10.38 5.14
N GLN A 133 -24.33 9.90 5.73
CA GLN A 133 -24.30 8.88 6.78
C GLN A 133 -23.68 7.57 6.29
N LEU A 134 -24.13 7.05 5.15
CA LEU A 134 -23.59 5.80 4.61
C LEU A 134 -22.11 5.91 4.25
N PHE A 135 -21.68 7.00 3.62
CA PHE A 135 -20.30 7.16 3.15
C PHE A 135 -19.34 7.45 4.31
N TYR A 136 -19.66 8.43 5.17
CA TYR A 136 -18.74 8.92 6.20
C TYR A 136 -18.90 8.24 7.57
N PHE A 137 -20.12 7.91 8.00
CA PHE A 137 -20.35 7.30 9.33
C PHE A 137 -20.31 5.76 9.30
N TYR A 138 -20.49 5.14 8.14
CA TYR A 138 -20.57 3.67 8.00
C TYR A 138 -19.66 3.07 6.90
N GLY A 139 -18.81 3.88 6.26
CA GLY A 139 -17.73 3.39 5.37
C GLY A 139 -18.19 2.74 4.06
N TYR A 140 -19.44 2.91 3.62
CA TYR A 140 -19.91 2.28 2.38
C TYR A 140 -19.34 2.94 1.13
N SER A 141 -18.89 2.13 0.17
CA SER A 141 -18.46 2.61 -1.15
C SER A 141 -19.63 3.25 -1.92
N LEU A 142 -19.31 4.12 -2.90
CA LEU A 142 -20.34 4.75 -3.73
C LEU A 142 -21.16 3.72 -4.53
N GLN A 143 -20.55 2.57 -4.86
CA GLN A 143 -21.16 1.45 -5.57
C GLN A 143 -22.17 0.73 -4.67
N GLU A 144 -21.83 0.47 -3.40
CA GLU A 144 -22.75 -0.09 -2.41
C GLU A 144 -23.89 0.89 -2.11
N ILE A 145 -23.59 2.17 -1.88
CA ILE A 145 -24.61 3.22 -1.70
C ILE A 145 -25.52 3.32 -2.94
N SER A 146 -24.99 3.13 -4.15
CA SER A 146 -25.77 3.08 -5.39
C SER A 146 -26.70 1.88 -5.43
N GLY A 147 -26.20 0.70 -5.06
CA GLY A 147 -26.99 -0.55 -4.98
C GLY A 147 -28.07 -0.51 -3.90
N TYR A 148 -27.78 0.05 -2.73
CA TYR A 148 -28.76 0.25 -1.66
C TYR A 148 -29.78 1.33 -2.03
N LEU A 149 -29.36 2.56 -2.35
CA LEU A 149 -30.26 3.71 -2.52
C LEU A 149 -30.91 3.80 -3.92
N GLY A 150 -30.61 2.89 -4.85
CA GLY A 150 -31.11 2.94 -6.23
C GLY A 150 -30.78 4.25 -6.96
N THR A 151 -29.68 4.90 -6.57
CA THR A 151 -29.26 6.21 -7.09
C THR A 151 -27.92 6.06 -7.79
N PRO A 152 -27.79 6.41 -9.09
CA PRO A 152 -26.53 6.28 -9.82
C PRO A 152 -25.34 6.95 -9.14
N VAL A 153 -24.16 6.32 -9.20
CA VAL A 153 -22.90 6.78 -8.60
C VAL A 153 -22.60 8.26 -8.89
N GLN A 154 -22.80 8.73 -10.12
CA GLN A 154 -22.54 10.15 -10.46
C GLN A 154 -23.49 11.11 -9.72
N THR A 155 -24.75 10.71 -9.53
CA THR A 155 -25.74 11.46 -8.73
C THR A 155 -25.41 11.40 -7.24
N LEU A 156 -24.78 10.33 -6.75
CA LEU A 156 -24.27 10.25 -5.37
C LEU A 156 -23.03 11.14 -5.18
N LYS A 157 -22.05 11.12 -6.11
CA LYS A 157 -20.90 12.04 -6.12
C LYS A 157 -21.38 13.49 -6.05
N LYS A 158 -22.38 13.87 -6.85
CA LYS A 158 -23.00 15.19 -6.78
C LYS A 158 -23.67 15.45 -5.44
N ARG A 159 -24.51 14.54 -4.91
CA ARG A 159 -25.16 14.71 -3.60
C ARG A 159 -24.14 14.87 -2.45
N LEU A 160 -23.02 14.16 -2.46
CA LEU A 160 -21.97 14.31 -1.46
C LEU A 160 -21.23 15.66 -1.60
N HIS A 161 -20.99 16.12 -2.82
CA HIS A 161 -20.47 17.48 -3.07
C HIS A 161 -21.47 18.56 -2.59
N ASP A 162 -22.73 18.47 -3.01
CA ASP A 162 -23.81 19.40 -2.61
C ASP A 162 -24.01 19.41 -1.07
N ALA A 163 -23.75 18.29 -0.40
CA ALA A 163 -23.75 18.22 1.06
C ALA A 163 -22.54 18.95 1.67
N ARG A 164 -21.31 18.63 1.23
CA ARG A 164 -20.08 19.31 1.69
C ARG A 164 -20.18 20.83 1.55
N GLN A 165 -20.64 21.34 0.41
CA GLN A 165 -20.83 22.78 0.17
C GLN A 165 -21.82 23.43 1.16
N LYS A 166 -22.87 22.72 1.59
CA LYS A 166 -23.81 23.23 2.59
C LYS A 166 -23.24 23.23 4.00
N LEU A 167 -22.45 22.21 4.34
CA LEU A 167 -21.88 22.03 5.68
C LEU A 167 -20.68 22.95 5.91
N LYS A 168 -19.95 23.29 4.84
CA LYS A 168 -18.91 24.34 4.83
C LYS A 168 -19.41 25.73 5.23
N GLY A 169 -20.73 25.96 5.19
CA GLY A 169 -21.36 27.19 5.68
C GLY A 169 -21.82 27.15 7.15
N THR A 170 -21.72 26.00 7.83
CA THR A 170 -22.19 25.82 9.22
C THR A 170 -21.15 25.23 10.17
N LEU A 171 -20.06 24.66 9.65
CA LEU A 171 -18.96 24.11 10.44
C LEU A 171 -17.84 25.16 10.62
N PRO A 172 -17.16 25.23 11.78
CA PRO A 172 -16.02 26.14 11.99
C PRO A 172 -14.74 25.77 11.22
N VAL A 173 -14.75 24.66 10.48
CA VAL A 173 -13.58 24.05 9.83
C VAL A 173 -13.88 23.82 8.33
N ALA A 174 -12.85 23.89 7.49
CA ALA A 174 -12.97 24.19 6.06
C ALA A 174 -13.69 23.16 5.14
N ASP A 175 -13.97 21.94 5.61
CA ASP A 175 -14.81 20.94 4.93
C ASP A 175 -15.44 19.96 5.95
N LEU A 176 -16.52 19.29 5.56
CA LEU A 176 -17.08 18.15 6.31
C LEU A 176 -16.05 17.03 6.49
N ALA A 177 -15.23 16.79 5.46
CA ALA A 177 -14.24 15.72 5.47
C ALA A 177 -13.23 15.93 6.62
N SER A 178 -12.66 17.12 6.77
CA SER A 178 -11.71 17.40 7.85
C SER A 178 -12.34 17.33 9.24
N VAL A 179 -13.63 17.65 9.42
CA VAL A 179 -14.35 17.40 10.68
C VAL A 179 -14.61 15.91 10.93
N PHE A 180 -14.74 15.11 9.86
CA PHE A 180 -14.87 13.65 9.96
C PHE A 180 -13.59 12.98 10.43
N ASN A 181 -12.48 13.33 9.79
CA ASN A 181 -11.13 12.90 10.19
C ASN A 181 -10.77 13.37 11.62
N LEU A 182 -11.39 14.45 12.12
CA LEU A 182 -11.20 14.94 13.50
C LEU A 182 -11.95 14.09 14.57
N LEU A 183 -13.00 13.37 14.19
CA LEU A 183 -13.95 12.74 15.13
C LEU A 183 -13.98 11.21 15.07
N TYR A 184 -13.70 10.60 13.91
CA TYR A 184 -13.80 9.15 13.73
C TYR A 184 -12.52 8.46 13.20
N GLU A 185 -11.54 9.21 12.69
CA GLU A 185 -10.16 8.69 12.56
C GLU A 185 -9.43 8.81 13.92
N GLY A 186 -8.41 7.98 14.13
CA GLY A 186 -7.81 7.72 15.44
C GLY A 186 -6.97 8.87 16.01
N GLY A 187 -7.62 9.84 16.65
CA GLY A 187 -7.08 10.65 17.76
C GLY A 187 -5.66 11.24 17.61
N GLY A 188 -5.55 12.42 16.99
CA GLY A 188 -4.54 13.45 17.30
C GLY A 188 -3.07 13.19 16.95
N LYS A 189 -2.60 11.93 16.88
CA LYS A 189 -1.21 11.57 16.58
C LYS A 189 -1.14 10.28 15.76
N MET A 190 -1.17 10.41 14.44
CA MET A 190 -0.80 9.34 13.50
C MET A 190 0.61 9.59 12.94
N LEU A 191 1.33 8.52 12.59
CA LEU A 191 2.59 8.57 11.84
C LEU A 191 2.45 7.81 10.52
N HIS A 192 2.53 8.52 9.41
CA HIS A 192 2.51 7.97 8.06
C HIS A 192 3.94 7.74 7.58
N ILE A 193 4.38 6.48 7.49
CA ILE A 193 5.69 6.10 6.95
C ILE A 193 5.49 5.69 5.50
N VAL A 194 6.14 6.39 4.57
CA VAL A 194 5.92 6.24 3.12
C VAL A 194 7.23 6.22 2.35
N ASN A 195 7.29 5.49 1.24
CA ASN A 195 8.34 5.70 0.25
C ASN A 195 8.08 6.99 -0.57
N GLY A 196 9.14 7.60 -1.08
CA GLY A 196 9.11 8.66 -2.10
C GLY A 196 8.71 10.05 -1.61
N ASP A 197 9.57 11.05 -1.84
CA ASP A 197 9.26 12.46 -1.50
C ASP A 197 8.05 13.02 -2.26
N VAL A 198 7.74 12.52 -3.46
CA VAL A 198 6.54 12.94 -4.22
C VAL A 198 5.26 12.57 -3.46
N VAL A 199 5.15 11.31 -3.03
CA VAL A 199 4.02 10.81 -2.22
C VAL A 199 4.00 11.50 -0.86
N GLY A 200 5.13 11.52 -0.17
CA GLY A 200 5.26 12.15 1.14
C GLY A 200 4.92 13.65 1.14
N ASN A 201 5.24 14.37 0.06
CA ASN A 201 4.86 15.78 -0.06
C ASN A 201 3.38 15.95 -0.40
N MET A 202 2.78 15.11 -1.25
CA MET A 202 1.32 15.13 -1.45
C MET A 202 0.56 14.87 -0.14
N LEU A 203 1.01 13.89 0.66
CA LEU A 203 0.37 13.55 1.93
C LEU A 203 0.39 14.70 2.95
N LYS A 204 1.53 15.40 3.08
CA LYS A 204 1.68 16.60 3.94
C LYS A 204 0.72 17.74 3.59
N HIS A 205 0.23 17.83 2.35
CA HIS A 205 -0.69 18.90 1.91
C HIS A 205 -2.17 18.60 2.22
N GLY A 206 -2.44 17.94 3.35
CA GLY A 206 -3.80 17.75 3.89
C GLY A 206 -4.57 16.57 3.29
N ILE A 207 -3.89 15.57 2.73
CA ILE A 207 -4.52 14.29 2.35
C ILE A 207 -4.73 13.40 3.57
N VAL A 208 -3.80 13.45 4.53
CA VAL A 208 -3.84 12.70 5.80
C VAL A 208 -3.65 13.65 6.99
N GLN A 209 -4.02 13.17 8.18
CA GLN A 209 -3.76 13.85 9.45
C GLN A 209 -2.52 13.27 10.15
N GLY A 210 -1.91 14.05 11.04
CA GLY A 210 -0.70 13.62 11.75
C GLY A 210 0.59 13.87 10.98
N GLU A 211 1.64 13.14 11.33
CA GLU A 211 2.99 13.36 10.80
C GLU A 211 3.34 12.42 9.66
N VAL A 212 4.02 12.94 8.64
CA VAL A 212 4.63 12.12 7.58
C VAL A 212 6.12 11.93 7.86
N LEU A 213 6.61 10.71 7.66
CA LEU A 213 8.01 10.31 7.57
C LEU A 213 8.22 9.70 6.19
N VAL A 214 9.06 10.32 5.36
CA VAL A 214 9.51 9.72 4.10
C VAL A 214 10.68 8.80 4.45
N TRP A 215 10.52 7.51 4.18
CA TRP A 215 11.61 6.54 4.25
C TRP A 215 12.43 6.64 2.95
N ARG A 216 13.75 6.80 3.06
CA ARG A 216 14.69 7.08 1.95
C ARG A 216 15.89 6.15 1.95
N GLU A 217 15.69 4.92 2.40
CA GLU A 217 16.62 3.84 2.10
C GLU A 217 16.44 3.36 0.65
N ILE A 218 17.32 2.48 0.18
CA ILE A 218 17.32 1.85 -1.14
C ILE A 218 17.82 0.41 -0.94
N TYR A 219 17.08 -0.39 -0.17
CA TYR A 219 17.51 -1.76 0.21
C TYR A 219 17.71 -2.68 -1.01
N SER A 220 17.10 -2.35 -2.15
CA SER A 220 17.32 -2.93 -3.47
C SER A 220 18.78 -2.89 -3.95
N SER A 221 19.62 -1.99 -3.42
CA SER A 221 21.01 -1.79 -3.83
C SER A 221 21.97 -1.69 -2.63
N GLY A 222 23.23 -2.12 -2.83
CA GLY A 222 24.27 -2.13 -1.79
C GLY A 222 24.08 -3.22 -0.73
N PRO A 223 25.02 -3.38 0.21
CA PRO A 223 24.99 -4.47 1.19
C PRO A 223 23.82 -4.35 2.17
N VAL A 224 23.07 -5.42 2.34
CA VAL A 224 21.98 -5.50 3.34
C VAL A 224 22.38 -6.45 4.46
N PHE A 225 22.28 -5.96 5.69
CA PHE A 225 22.63 -6.71 6.90
C PHE A 225 21.38 -6.98 7.74
N ALA A 226 21.32 -8.13 8.43
CA ALA A 226 20.15 -8.50 9.22
C ALA A 226 19.85 -7.48 10.33
N ASP A 227 20.89 -6.88 10.92
CA ASP A 227 20.82 -5.73 11.80
C ASP A 227 21.56 -4.53 11.15
N LEU A 228 20.83 -3.43 10.92
CA LEU A 228 21.36 -2.16 10.38
C LEU A 228 21.54 -1.09 11.46
N SER A 229 21.27 -1.40 12.74
CA SER A 229 21.56 -0.50 13.86
C SER A 229 23.07 -0.40 14.17
N GLY A 230 23.87 -1.36 13.67
CA GLY A 230 25.33 -1.35 13.75
C GLY A 230 25.97 -0.20 12.97
N SER A 231 26.91 0.51 13.60
CA SER A 231 27.62 1.64 12.99
C SER A 231 28.61 1.24 11.90
N ARG A 232 29.18 0.03 11.98
CA ARG A 232 30.07 -0.52 10.96
C ARG A 232 29.31 -0.90 9.70
N GLU A 233 28.18 -1.57 9.87
CA GLU A 233 27.30 -2.07 8.83
C GLU A 233 26.71 -0.90 8.03
N ARG A 234 26.31 0.18 8.72
CA ARG A 234 25.88 1.43 8.10
C ARG A 234 27.00 2.18 7.37
N ALA A 235 28.21 2.23 7.94
CA ALA A 235 29.35 2.88 7.29
C ALA A 235 29.80 2.14 6.02
N GLU A 236 29.77 0.80 6.01
CA GLU A 236 30.06 0.00 4.83
C GLU A 236 28.96 0.18 3.76
N ARG A 237 27.69 0.22 4.16
CA ARG A 237 26.58 0.51 3.26
C ARG A 237 26.69 1.91 2.64
N ALA A 238 27.01 2.93 3.44
CA ALA A 238 27.28 4.28 2.95
C ALA A 238 28.41 4.32 1.92
N ARG A 239 29.53 3.64 2.21
CA ARG A 239 30.70 3.52 1.31
C ARG A 239 30.34 2.89 -0.03
N VAL A 240 29.54 1.82 -0.04
CA VAL A 240 29.15 1.13 -1.28
C VAL A 240 28.12 1.96 -2.07
N LEU A 241 27.16 2.61 -1.41
CA LEU A 241 26.18 3.48 -2.08
C LEU A 241 26.84 4.72 -2.70
N GLU A 242 27.82 5.33 -2.03
CA GLU A 242 28.61 6.45 -2.58
C GLU A 242 29.45 6.02 -3.80
N ALA A 243 30.06 4.84 -3.74
CA ALA A 243 30.87 4.30 -4.84
C ALA A 243 30.05 3.84 -6.05
N THR A 244 28.83 3.32 -5.85
CA THR A 244 28.04 2.68 -6.91
C THR A 244 26.87 3.52 -7.45
N LEU A 245 26.13 4.21 -6.57
CA LEU A 245 25.00 5.09 -6.93
C LEU A 245 25.36 6.58 -6.86
N GLY A 246 26.37 6.95 -6.06
CA GLY A 246 26.79 8.34 -5.90
C GLY A 246 26.19 9.12 -4.75
N ILE A 247 25.43 8.45 -3.89
CA ILE A 247 24.79 9.06 -2.72
C ILE A 247 25.88 9.45 -1.73
N PRO A 248 26.10 10.73 -1.38
CA PRO A 248 27.19 11.14 -0.52
C PRO A 248 27.10 10.48 0.85
N ALA A 249 28.17 9.83 1.30
CA ALA A 249 28.15 8.96 2.48
C ALA A 249 27.74 9.73 3.75
N GLY A 250 28.14 11.00 3.87
CA GLY A 250 27.72 11.87 4.98
C GLY A 250 26.22 12.20 4.97
N GLU A 251 25.66 12.53 3.80
CA GLU A 251 24.23 12.83 3.65
C GLU A 251 23.36 11.60 3.91
N TYR A 252 23.77 10.43 3.40
CA TYR A 252 23.14 9.14 3.71
C TYR A 252 23.13 8.86 5.21
N MET A 253 24.29 8.96 5.89
CA MET A 253 24.41 8.72 7.33
C MET A 253 23.48 9.61 8.15
N THR A 254 23.48 10.93 7.91
CA THR A 254 22.59 11.88 8.60
C THR A 254 21.11 11.58 8.30
N SER A 255 20.77 11.28 7.04
CA SER A 255 19.40 10.93 6.65
C SER A 255 18.90 9.68 7.37
N CYS A 256 19.72 8.63 7.50
CA CYS A 256 19.36 7.43 8.27
C CYS A 256 19.16 7.75 9.76
N GLU A 257 20.06 8.52 10.38
CA GLU A 257 19.96 8.88 11.81
C GLU A 257 18.69 9.69 12.13
N GLU A 258 18.31 10.64 11.27
CA GLU A 258 17.08 11.42 11.42
C GLU A 258 15.81 10.57 11.27
N GLN A 259 15.75 9.72 10.23
CA GLN A 259 14.61 8.85 9.96
C GLN A 259 14.41 7.84 11.10
N GLU A 260 15.48 7.18 11.54
CA GLU A 260 15.43 6.25 12.65
C GLU A 260 15.10 6.93 13.99
N ARG A 261 15.54 8.18 14.22
CA ARG A 261 15.15 8.93 15.42
C ARG A 261 13.64 9.09 15.45
N LYS A 262 13.02 9.51 14.34
CA LYS A 262 11.57 9.64 14.24
C LYS A 262 10.85 8.29 14.31
N LEU A 263 11.43 7.22 13.76
CA LEU A 263 10.88 5.86 13.90
C LEU A 263 10.93 5.37 15.36
N ARG A 264 12.02 5.64 16.10
CA ARG A 264 12.13 5.34 17.55
C ARG A 264 11.08 6.07 18.41
N GLU A 265 10.52 7.17 17.92
CA GLU A 265 9.45 7.93 18.59
C GLU A 265 8.04 7.31 18.39
N TYR A 266 7.88 6.18 17.66
CA TYR A 266 6.58 5.57 17.29
C TYR A 266 5.53 5.49 18.43
N ALA A 267 5.95 5.19 19.67
CA ALA A 267 5.06 5.03 20.81
C ALA A 267 4.33 6.32 21.25
N GLN A 268 4.73 7.48 20.74
CA GLN A 268 3.99 8.73 20.94
C GLN A 268 2.73 8.84 20.07
N TYR A 269 2.65 8.06 18.99
CA TYR A 269 1.50 8.00 18.07
C TYR A 269 0.52 6.90 18.50
N ASP A 270 -0.76 7.07 18.19
CA ASP A 270 -1.81 6.08 18.44
C ASP A 270 -1.92 5.06 17.29
N GLU A 271 -1.51 5.46 16.08
CA GLU A 271 -1.47 4.58 14.90
C GLU A 271 -0.27 4.95 14.00
N VAL A 272 0.50 3.95 13.59
CA VAL A 272 1.51 4.05 12.53
C VAL A 272 0.92 3.44 11.26
N VAL A 273 0.85 4.21 10.19
CA VAL A 273 0.37 3.76 8.88
C VAL A 273 1.55 3.64 7.92
N LEU A 274 1.82 2.42 7.48
CA LEU A 274 2.81 2.09 6.44
C LEU A 274 2.15 2.24 5.06
N TRP A 275 2.77 2.96 4.14
CA TRP A 275 2.30 3.14 2.75
C TRP A 275 3.35 2.59 1.81
N PHE A 276 3.07 1.42 1.24
CA PHE A 276 4.01 0.70 0.38
C PHE A 276 3.35 0.17 -0.89
N GLU A 277 4.19 -0.18 -1.84
CA GLU A 277 3.82 -0.55 -3.21
C GLU A 277 4.19 -2.02 -3.49
N HIS A 278 3.73 -2.55 -4.62
CA HIS A 278 3.91 -3.96 -5.01
C HIS A 278 5.34 -4.43 -5.29
N ASP A 279 6.25 -3.54 -5.63
CA ASP A 279 7.57 -3.85 -6.18
C ASP A 279 8.65 -4.15 -5.13
N LEU A 280 9.83 -4.61 -5.59
CA LEU A 280 10.96 -4.97 -4.73
C LEU A 280 11.53 -3.80 -3.92
N PHE A 281 11.51 -2.57 -4.45
CA PHE A 281 12.02 -1.39 -3.75
C PHE A 281 11.16 -1.15 -2.50
N ASP A 282 9.84 -1.20 -2.64
CA ASP A 282 8.88 -1.04 -1.55
C ASP A 282 8.76 -2.27 -0.63
N GLN A 283 8.67 -3.49 -1.18
CA GLN A 283 8.55 -4.71 -0.38
C GLN A 283 9.81 -4.98 0.48
N SER A 284 10.99 -4.56 0.03
CA SER A 284 12.22 -4.63 0.86
C SER A 284 12.22 -3.63 2.02
N MET A 285 11.66 -2.43 1.85
CA MET A 285 11.43 -1.49 2.95
C MET A 285 10.37 -1.99 3.94
N LEU A 286 9.27 -2.53 3.42
CA LEU A 286 8.21 -3.09 4.25
C LEU A 286 8.74 -4.26 5.10
N ALA A 287 9.55 -5.14 4.52
CA ALA A 287 10.23 -6.20 5.26
C ALA A 287 11.16 -5.65 6.37
N TYR A 288 11.98 -4.63 6.09
CA TYR A 288 12.83 -3.98 7.10
C TYR A 288 11.99 -3.39 8.26
N LEU A 289 10.95 -2.62 7.96
CA LEU A 289 10.15 -1.95 8.99
C LEU A 289 9.40 -2.97 9.85
N LEU A 290 8.88 -4.04 9.25
CA LEU A 290 8.25 -5.15 9.99
C LEU A 290 9.27 -5.91 10.85
N HIS A 291 10.49 -6.15 10.34
CA HIS A 291 11.59 -6.70 11.13
C HIS A 291 11.92 -5.81 12.34
N TRP A 292 12.02 -4.49 12.13
CA TRP A 292 12.27 -3.52 13.19
C TRP A 292 11.15 -3.51 14.24
N PHE A 293 9.88 -3.52 13.81
CA PHE A 293 8.71 -3.59 14.69
C PHE A 293 8.59 -4.90 15.47
N LYS A 294 9.11 -6.03 14.97
CA LYS A 294 9.19 -7.31 15.71
C LYS A 294 10.07 -7.21 16.97
N GLY A 295 11.06 -6.30 16.96
CA GLY A 295 11.88 -5.97 18.13
C GLY A 295 11.21 -5.01 19.13
N GLN A 296 10.08 -4.41 18.78
CA GLN A 296 9.42 -3.35 19.56
C GLN A 296 8.27 -3.83 20.45
N LYS A 297 7.84 -2.96 21.38
CA LYS A 297 6.63 -3.14 22.20
C LYS A 297 5.59 -2.10 21.81
N LEU A 298 4.74 -2.44 20.83
CA LEU A 298 3.69 -1.58 20.28
C LEU A 298 2.81 -0.90 21.35
N GLY A 299 2.47 -1.61 22.43
CA GLY A 299 1.74 -1.02 23.57
C GLY A 299 0.32 -0.62 23.19
N ARG A 300 0.06 0.70 23.12
CA ARG A 300 -1.21 1.26 22.59
C ARG A 300 -1.20 1.51 21.09
N THR A 301 -0.01 1.64 20.50
CA THR A 301 0.17 2.09 19.13
C THR A 301 -0.18 0.96 18.17
N LYS A 302 -1.16 1.19 17.30
CA LYS A 302 -1.50 0.25 16.24
C LYS A 302 -0.49 0.34 15.10
N LEU A 303 -0.35 -0.74 14.35
CA LEU A 303 0.32 -0.75 13.05
C LEU A 303 -0.71 -1.06 11.96
N SER A 304 -0.72 -0.24 10.91
CA SER A 304 -1.62 -0.32 9.78
C SER A 304 -0.83 -0.28 8.47
N LEU A 305 -1.36 -0.87 7.41
CA LEU A 305 -0.71 -1.00 6.12
C LEU A 305 -1.68 -0.67 4.98
N LEU A 306 -1.32 0.32 4.17
CA LEU A 306 -1.76 0.44 2.78
C LEU A 306 -0.68 -0.21 1.90
N CYS A 307 -1.09 -1.20 1.10
CA CYS A 307 -0.19 -1.93 0.19
C CYS A 307 -0.95 -2.21 -1.11
N ILE A 308 -0.53 -1.62 -2.24
CA ILE A 308 -1.23 -1.71 -3.53
C ILE A 308 -0.29 -1.95 -4.72
N GLY A 309 -0.83 -2.57 -5.77
CA GLY A 309 -0.18 -2.75 -7.08
C GLY A 309 -1.09 -2.38 -8.27
N GLU A 310 -2.27 -1.81 -8.00
CA GLU A 310 -3.20 -1.34 -9.03
C GLU A 310 -3.97 -0.10 -8.52
N PHE A 311 -4.47 0.73 -9.45
CA PHE A 311 -5.40 1.81 -9.13
C PHE A 311 -6.51 1.91 -10.20
N PRO A 312 -7.80 1.99 -9.84
CA PRO A 312 -8.90 2.00 -10.79
C PRO A 312 -8.80 3.12 -11.85
N GLY A 313 -8.63 2.72 -13.11
CA GLY A 313 -8.51 3.63 -14.26
C GLY A 313 -7.07 3.96 -14.67
N ILE A 314 -6.07 3.28 -14.11
CA ILE A 314 -4.68 3.30 -14.56
C ILE A 314 -4.34 1.91 -15.11
N GLU A 315 -3.88 1.83 -16.36
CA GLU A 315 -3.64 0.55 -17.06
C GLU A 315 -2.29 -0.10 -16.74
N ARG A 316 -1.28 0.71 -16.37
CA ARG A 316 -0.01 0.27 -15.80
C ARG A 316 0.25 1.07 -14.54
N PHE A 317 0.27 0.43 -13.38
CA PHE A 317 0.42 1.12 -12.11
C PHE A 317 1.91 1.18 -11.71
N HIS A 318 2.57 2.29 -12.05
CA HIS A 318 4.00 2.49 -11.74
C HIS A 318 4.27 3.03 -10.31
N GLY A 319 3.22 3.43 -9.59
CA GLY A 319 3.26 3.74 -8.16
C GLY A 319 2.29 4.83 -7.68
N LEU A 320 2.14 4.99 -6.37
CA LEU A 320 1.48 6.09 -5.65
C LEU A 320 2.01 7.45 -6.12
N GLY A 321 3.29 7.54 -6.51
CA GLY A 321 3.91 8.74 -7.06
C GLY A 321 3.28 9.24 -8.37
N GLN A 322 2.60 8.37 -9.12
CA GLN A 322 1.89 8.74 -10.36
C GLN A 322 0.47 9.32 -10.10
N LEU A 323 -0.06 9.16 -8.87
CA LEU A 323 -1.43 9.54 -8.55
C LEU A 323 -1.54 11.06 -8.36
N THR A 324 -2.62 11.65 -8.85
CA THR A 324 -2.96 13.03 -8.45
C THR A 324 -3.33 13.08 -6.96
N PRO A 325 -3.19 14.23 -6.27
CA PRO A 325 -3.62 14.39 -4.87
C PRO A 325 -5.06 13.96 -4.61
N ALA A 326 -5.95 14.13 -5.61
CA ALA A 326 -7.35 13.72 -5.54
C ALA A 326 -7.57 12.20 -5.67
N GLN A 327 -6.65 11.47 -6.32
CA GLN A 327 -6.65 10.00 -6.38
C GLN A 327 -6.00 9.40 -5.12
N LEU A 328 -4.84 9.92 -4.72
CA LEU A 328 -4.16 9.52 -3.48
C LEU A 328 -5.07 9.72 -2.26
N GLY A 329 -5.84 10.81 -2.23
CA GLY A 329 -6.86 11.04 -1.19
C GLY A 329 -8.09 10.12 -1.22
N THR A 330 -8.23 9.20 -2.19
CA THR A 330 -9.20 8.11 -2.08
C THR A 330 -8.65 6.86 -1.37
N LEU A 331 -7.35 6.86 -1.04
CA LEU A 331 -6.68 5.78 -0.30
C LEU A 331 -6.52 6.10 1.20
N SER A 332 -6.85 7.32 1.64
CA SER A 332 -6.91 7.62 3.07
C SER A 332 -8.06 6.84 3.73
N GLY A 333 -7.78 6.21 4.87
CA GLY A 333 -8.72 5.34 5.58
C GLY A 333 -8.92 3.96 4.94
N THR A 334 -8.27 3.62 3.82
CA THR A 334 -8.37 2.29 3.19
C THR A 334 -7.25 1.33 3.58
N TRP A 335 -6.41 1.72 4.55
CA TRP A 335 -5.38 0.86 5.12
C TRP A 335 -5.98 -0.20 6.06
N ARG A 336 -5.33 -1.37 6.14
CA ARG A 336 -5.71 -2.46 7.06
C ARG A 336 -4.79 -2.48 8.27
N THR A 337 -5.36 -2.62 9.48
CA THR A 337 -4.56 -2.95 10.67
C THR A 337 -3.83 -4.28 10.43
N ILE A 338 -2.53 -4.32 10.69
CA ILE A 338 -1.70 -5.51 10.59
C ILE A 338 -1.22 -5.95 11.97
N GLY A 339 -0.97 -7.24 12.13
CA GLY A 339 -0.73 -7.85 13.43
C GLY A 339 0.60 -8.57 13.54
N ARG A 340 0.67 -9.43 14.55
CA ARG A 340 1.82 -10.30 14.79
C ARG A 340 2.17 -11.20 13.57
N PRO A 341 1.23 -11.80 12.82
CA PRO A 341 1.57 -12.63 11.66
C PRO A 341 2.32 -11.87 10.57
N GLU A 342 1.86 -10.67 10.19
CA GLU A 342 2.54 -9.83 9.21
C GLU A 342 3.93 -9.37 9.69
N ILE A 343 4.05 -9.05 10.97
CA ILE A 343 5.33 -8.66 11.60
C ILE A 343 6.31 -9.85 11.65
N GLU A 344 5.82 -11.07 11.88
CA GLU A 344 6.64 -12.28 11.86
C GLU A 344 7.10 -12.65 10.44
N LEU A 345 6.19 -12.63 9.46
CA LEU A 345 6.48 -12.84 8.03
C LEU A 345 7.44 -11.79 7.44
N GLY A 346 7.18 -10.49 7.68
CA GLY A 346 8.06 -9.41 7.19
C GLY A 346 9.48 -9.51 7.75
N SER A 347 9.61 -10.00 8.98
CA SER A 347 10.92 -10.30 9.58
C SER A 347 11.61 -11.53 8.99
N GLU A 348 10.85 -12.58 8.64
CA GLU A 348 11.39 -13.76 7.95
C GLU A 348 11.90 -13.39 6.55
N LEU A 349 11.11 -12.60 5.80
CA LEU A 349 11.51 -12.01 4.52
C LEU A 349 12.79 -11.19 4.65
N TRP A 350 12.87 -10.28 5.64
CA TRP A 350 14.09 -9.49 5.88
C TRP A 350 15.31 -10.35 6.21
N GLN A 351 15.15 -11.37 7.07
CA GLN A 351 16.25 -12.26 7.48
C GLN A 351 16.72 -13.17 6.35
N ALA A 352 15.84 -13.55 5.41
CA ALA A 352 16.22 -14.22 4.18
C ALA A 352 16.87 -13.26 3.17
N TYR A 353 16.38 -12.02 3.05
CA TYR A 353 16.91 -11.01 2.13
C TYR A 353 18.31 -10.53 2.52
N ALA A 354 18.54 -10.35 3.82
CA ALA A 354 19.84 -10.01 4.40
C ALA A 354 20.77 -11.23 4.59
N SER A 355 20.46 -12.36 3.95
CA SER A 355 21.29 -13.57 4.00
C SER A 355 22.41 -13.51 2.93
N PRO A 356 23.66 -13.89 3.26
CA PRO A 356 24.70 -14.14 2.27
C PRO A 356 24.50 -15.46 1.51
N ASP A 357 23.48 -16.24 1.91
CA ASP A 357 23.05 -17.49 1.31
C ASP A 357 21.65 -17.27 0.70
N PRO A 358 21.50 -17.21 -0.64
CA PRO A 358 20.24 -16.88 -1.31
C PRO A 358 19.23 -18.02 -1.26
N THR A 359 19.65 -19.26 -0.95
CA THR A 359 18.72 -20.40 -0.84
C THR A 359 17.64 -20.14 0.19
N ARG A 360 17.97 -19.42 1.27
CA ARG A 360 17.00 -19.01 2.31
C ARG A 360 15.83 -18.20 1.78
N MET A 361 16.02 -17.41 0.71
CA MET A 361 14.92 -16.67 0.10
C MET A 361 14.08 -17.59 -0.77
N ALA A 362 14.69 -18.43 -1.61
CA ALA A 362 13.96 -19.41 -2.42
C ALA A 362 13.14 -20.39 -1.54
N ASP A 363 13.79 -21.00 -0.54
CA ASP A 363 13.18 -21.88 0.46
C ASP A 363 12.02 -21.21 1.18
N LEU A 364 12.19 -19.96 1.64
CA LEU A 364 11.15 -19.21 2.32
C LEU A 364 9.97 -18.95 1.37
N LEU A 365 10.23 -18.49 0.14
CA LEU A 365 9.20 -18.21 -0.86
C LEU A 365 8.38 -19.47 -1.16
N ASP A 366 9.02 -20.60 -1.44
CA ASP A 366 8.32 -21.85 -1.77
C ASP A 366 7.55 -22.43 -0.58
N GLN A 367 8.09 -22.31 0.64
CA GLN A 367 7.40 -22.75 1.87
C GLN A 367 6.25 -21.83 2.30
N LYS A 368 6.36 -20.52 2.07
CA LYS A 368 5.42 -19.49 2.58
C LYS A 368 4.49 -18.88 1.54
N ASN A 369 4.60 -19.22 0.25
CA ASN A 369 3.83 -18.57 -0.83
C ASN A 369 2.33 -18.43 -0.52
N ALA A 370 1.68 -19.51 -0.06
CA ALA A 370 0.26 -19.51 0.30
C ALA A 370 -0.06 -18.71 1.58
N GLU A 371 0.88 -18.60 2.51
CA GLU A 371 0.74 -17.80 3.74
C GLU A 371 0.87 -16.30 3.41
N LEU A 372 1.88 -15.93 2.60
CA LEU A 372 2.10 -14.57 2.09
C LEU A 372 0.87 -14.08 1.30
N ALA A 373 0.39 -14.86 0.34
CA ALA A 373 -0.77 -14.52 -0.49
C ALA A 373 -2.09 -14.37 0.32
N ALA A 374 -2.19 -15.01 1.49
CA ALA A 374 -3.35 -14.90 2.38
C ALA A 374 -3.23 -13.76 3.43
N SER A 375 -2.07 -13.08 3.50
CA SER A 375 -1.72 -12.16 4.60
C SER A 375 -1.88 -10.66 4.26
N GLY A 376 -1.36 -9.81 5.14
CA GLY A 376 -1.08 -8.39 4.85
C GLY A 376 -0.13 -8.13 3.66
N LEU A 377 0.64 -9.11 3.20
CA LEU A 377 1.84 -8.97 2.33
C LEU A 377 1.71 -9.69 0.97
N PRO A 378 0.70 -9.38 0.13
CA PRO A 378 0.38 -10.18 -1.06
C PRO A 378 1.45 -10.14 -2.16
N PHE A 379 2.18 -9.03 -2.31
CA PHE A 379 3.15 -8.84 -3.41
C PHE A 379 4.56 -9.33 -3.08
N ALA A 380 4.87 -9.58 -1.80
CA ALA A 380 6.20 -9.99 -1.35
C ALA A 380 6.73 -11.24 -2.08
N SER A 381 5.85 -12.21 -2.36
CA SER A 381 6.25 -13.46 -3.03
C SER A 381 6.79 -13.21 -4.45
N GLU A 382 6.15 -12.31 -5.20
CA GLU A 382 6.54 -11.94 -6.56
C GLU A 382 7.80 -11.06 -6.54
N ALA A 383 7.79 -9.98 -5.77
CA ALA A 383 8.90 -9.04 -5.65
C ALA A 383 10.22 -9.71 -5.24
N PHE A 384 10.20 -10.59 -4.23
CA PHE A 384 11.39 -11.32 -3.81
C PHE A 384 11.74 -12.53 -4.70
N ARG A 385 10.83 -13.02 -5.56
CA ARG A 385 11.21 -13.93 -6.66
C ARG A 385 11.94 -13.16 -7.76
N THR A 386 11.45 -11.98 -8.17
CA THR A 386 12.15 -11.12 -9.14
C THR A 386 13.53 -10.68 -8.62
N HIS A 387 13.69 -10.53 -7.30
CA HIS A 387 15.01 -10.32 -6.70
C HIS A 387 16.03 -11.41 -7.09
N LEU A 388 15.64 -12.69 -7.03
CA LEU A 388 16.52 -13.81 -7.40
C LEU A 388 16.83 -13.82 -8.91
N MET A 389 15.89 -13.39 -9.75
CA MET A 389 16.10 -13.20 -11.20
C MET A 389 17.13 -12.12 -11.54
N ARG A 390 17.53 -11.26 -10.59
CA ARG A 390 18.62 -10.29 -10.79
C ARG A 390 20.01 -10.93 -10.79
N LEU A 391 20.14 -12.16 -10.28
CA LEU A 391 21.41 -12.89 -10.28
C LEU A 391 21.82 -13.29 -11.71
N PRO A 392 23.14 -13.47 -11.99
CA PRO A 392 23.62 -13.92 -13.29
C PRO A 392 22.92 -15.19 -13.79
N SER A 393 22.44 -15.18 -15.04
CA SER A 393 21.78 -16.36 -15.63
C SER A 393 22.75 -17.54 -15.81
N VAL A 394 22.22 -18.77 -15.88
CA VAL A 394 22.99 -19.95 -16.32
C VAL A 394 23.32 -19.95 -17.82
N HIS A 395 22.62 -19.16 -18.63
CA HIS A 395 22.75 -19.13 -20.09
C HIS A 395 23.92 -18.25 -20.58
N ASN A 396 23.99 -17.01 -20.09
CA ASN A 396 24.94 -16.00 -20.55
C ASN A 396 25.48 -15.11 -19.42
N GLY A 397 25.11 -15.38 -18.17
CA GLY A 397 25.56 -14.61 -17.00
C GLY A 397 24.96 -13.21 -16.88
N LEU A 398 24.08 -12.77 -17.78
CA LEU A 398 23.32 -11.53 -17.60
C LEU A 398 22.28 -11.72 -16.50
N GLY A 399 22.13 -10.73 -15.61
CA GLY A 399 20.95 -10.62 -14.73
C GLY A 399 19.75 -10.06 -15.49
N ILE A 400 18.52 -10.21 -14.97
CA ILE A 400 17.28 -9.80 -15.68
C ILE A 400 17.28 -8.35 -16.21
N VAL A 401 17.87 -7.40 -15.47
CA VAL A 401 17.97 -5.98 -15.88
C VAL A 401 18.94 -5.78 -17.05
N GLU A 402 20.02 -6.55 -17.08
CA GLU A 402 21.01 -6.51 -18.16
C GLU A 402 20.44 -7.18 -19.42
N GLN A 403 19.78 -8.33 -19.28
CA GLN A 403 19.08 -9.00 -20.38
C GLN A 403 17.98 -8.10 -20.97
N ALA A 404 17.11 -7.52 -20.14
CA ALA A 404 16.08 -6.59 -20.60
C ALA A 404 16.65 -5.34 -21.28
N THR A 405 17.87 -4.91 -20.92
CA THR A 405 18.57 -3.81 -21.61
C THR A 405 18.98 -4.21 -23.03
N PHE A 406 19.49 -5.43 -23.22
CA PHE A 406 19.81 -5.97 -24.54
C PHE A 406 18.54 -6.21 -25.39
N ASP A 407 17.45 -6.64 -24.78
CA ASP A 407 16.17 -6.88 -25.47
C ASP A 407 15.48 -5.57 -25.86
N ALA A 408 15.58 -4.52 -25.03
CA ALA A 408 15.13 -3.17 -25.37
C ALA A 408 15.98 -2.56 -26.50
N LEU A 409 17.30 -2.75 -26.47
CA LEU A 409 18.20 -2.31 -27.54
C LEU A 409 17.89 -2.98 -28.88
N ALA A 410 17.59 -4.29 -28.87
CA ALA A 410 17.13 -5.04 -30.04
C ALA A 410 15.73 -4.62 -30.51
N SER A 411 14.88 -4.14 -29.60
CA SER A 411 13.54 -3.61 -29.88
C SER A 411 13.54 -2.18 -30.45
N GLY A 412 14.70 -1.51 -30.51
CA GLY A 412 14.85 -0.17 -31.11
C GLY A 412 15.04 0.98 -30.10
N ALA A 413 15.12 0.71 -28.80
CA ALA A 413 15.54 1.72 -27.83
C ALA A 413 17.04 2.00 -28.01
N HIS A 414 17.41 3.17 -28.52
CA HIS A 414 18.76 3.46 -29.00
C HIS A 414 19.47 4.57 -28.22
N THR A 415 18.88 5.05 -27.12
CA THR A 415 19.47 6.01 -26.19
C THR A 415 19.28 5.53 -24.74
N PRO A 416 20.14 5.92 -23.78
CA PRO A 416 20.01 5.52 -22.38
C PRO A 416 18.68 5.93 -21.74
N LEU A 417 18.05 7.01 -22.20
CA LEU A 417 16.71 7.43 -21.75
C LEU A 417 15.58 6.53 -22.30
N GLU A 418 15.68 6.05 -23.53
CA GLU A 418 14.73 5.08 -24.10
C GLU A 418 14.88 3.70 -23.46
N LEU A 419 16.14 3.25 -23.29
CA LEU A 419 16.47 1.99 -22.61
C LEU A 419 15.96 2.00 -21.17
N PHE A 420 16.22 3.07 -20.40
CA PHE A 420 15.71 3.21 -19.04
C PHE A 420 14.18 3.03 -19.00
N ARG A 421 13.44 3.82 -19.79
CA ARG A 421 11.97 3.77 -19.86
C ARG A 421 11.46 2.38 -20.20
N GLN A 422 12.00 1.75 -21.25
CA GLN A 422 11.53 0.44 -21.68
C GLN A 422 11.84 -0.64 -20.64
N VAL A 423 13.03 -0.61 -20.03
CA VAL A 423 13.41 -1.58 -18.99
C VAL A 423 12.59 -1.36 -17.71
N THR A 424 12.28 -0.12 -17.30
CA THR A 424 11.40 0.14 -16.14
C THR A 424 9.93 -0.21 -16.42
N ASP A 425 9.46 -0.10 -17.66
CA ASP A 425 8.12 -0.56 -18.03
C ASP A 425 8.03 -2.10 -17.99
N THR A 426 9.04 -2.80 -18.53
CA THR A 426 9.10 -4.26 -18.54
C THR A 426 9.32 -4.84 -17.14
N LEU A 427 10.17 -4.21 -16.32
CA LEU A 427 10.57 -4.69 -14.98
C LEU A 427 10.03 -3.79 -13.85
N HIS A 428 8.82 -3.25 -14.01
CA HIS A 428 8.20 -2.33 -13.04
C HIS A 428 8.15 -2.90 -11.61
N VAL A 429 7.96 -4.22 -11.46
CA VAL A 429 7.99 -4.95 -10.18
C VAL A 429 9.36 -4.93 -9.45
N LEU A 430 10.41 -4.35 -10.05
CA LEU A 430 11.66 -4.05 -9.34
C LEU A 430 11.65 -2.71 -8.59
N GLY A 431 10.77 -1.76 -8.93
CA GLY A 431 10.77 -0.40 -8.36
C GLY A 431 12.02 0.42 -8.70
N MET A 432 12.77 -0.02 -9.72
CA MET A 432 14.15 0.39 -9.99
C MET A 432 14.27 1.88 -10.32
N GLY A 433 15.07 2.60 -9.52
CA GLY A 433 15.37 4.01 -9.74
C GLY A 433 16.31 4.28 -10.92
N ASP A 434 16.40 5.53 -11.36
CA ASP A 434 17.31 5.93 -12.44
C ASP A 434 18.77 5.71 -12.05
N LEU A 435 19.18 6.10 -10.83
CA LEU A 435 20.53 5.83 -10.28
C LEU A 435 20.92 4.35 -10.33
N GLU A 436 19.97 3.45 -10.07
CA GLU A 436 20.20 2.00 -10.09
C GLU A 436 20.39 1.49 -11.53
N TYR A 437 19.59 1.99 -12.47
CA TYR A 437 19.76 1.66 -13.89
C TYR A 437 21.03 2.26 -14.49
N TRP A 438 21.39 3.48 -14.09
CA TRP A 438 22.64 4.15 -14.42
C TRP A 438 23.87 3.38 -13.94
N LYS A 439 23.80 2.71 -12.78
CA LYS A 439 24.83 1.77 -12.31
C LYS A 439 24.94 0.54 -13.23
N VAL A 440 23.82 -0.02 -13.69
CA VAL A 440 23.82 -1.16 -14.65
C VAL A 440 24.45 -0.75 -15.99
N LEU A 441 24.05 0.39 -16.57
CA LEU A 441 24.69 0.89 -17.79
C LEU A 441 26.18 1.22 -17.59
N ARG A 442 26.59 1.68 -16.40
CA ARG A 442 28.02 1.88 -16.06
C ARG A 442 28.78 0.54 -16.09
N ALA A 443 28.22 -0.54 -15.55
CA ALA A 443 28.85 -1.86 -15.60
C ALA A 443 28.98 -2.39 -17.04
N LEU A 444 27.91 -2.33 -17.82
CA LEU A 444 27.89 -2.81 -19.22
C LEU A 444 28.80 -2.02 -20.17
N THR A 445 29.15 -0.76 -19.82
CA THR A 445 30.04 0.11 -20.62
C THR A 445 31.49 0.17 -20.11
N ALA A 446 31.80 -0.47 -18.98
CA ALA A 446 33.11 -0.35 -18.31
C ALA A 446 34.11 -1.48 -18.63
N GLY A 447 35.36 -1.22 -18.25
CA GLY A 447 36.48 -2.16 -18.30
C GLY A 447 37.12 -2.30 -19.69
N GLU A 448 38.02 -3.28 -19.81
CA GLU A 448 38.69 -3.61 -21.08
C GLU A 448 37.77 -4.38 -22.06
N HIS A 449 36.60 -4.82 -21.58
CA HIS A 449 35.67 -5.70 -22.27
C HIS A 449 34.22 -5.16 -22.20
N PRO A 450 33.94 -3.94 -22.69
CA PRO A 450 32.59 -3.37 -22.65
C PRO A 450 31.62 -4.17 -23.52
N LEU A 451 30.41 -4.40 -23.02
CA LEU A 451 29.33 -5.07 -23.74
C LEU A 451 28.43 -4.07 -24.50
N LEU A 452 28.33 -2.84 -23.99
CA LEU A 452 27.67 -1.70 -24.65
C LEU A 452 28.66 -0.56 -24.90
N HIS A 453 28.39 0.23 -25.94
CA HIS A 453 29.08 1.49 -26.23
C HIS A 453 28.08 2.64 -26.34
N ILE A 454 28.46 3.85 -25.89
CA ILE A 454 27.65 5.07 -25.97
C ILE A 454 28.42 6.14 -26.77
N GLU A 455 27.78 6.67 -27.80
CA GLU A 455 28.41 7.58 -28.77
C GLU A 455 28.91 8.88 -28.15
N GLY A 456 30.17 9.23 -28.45
CA GLY A 456 30.80 10.47 -27.99
C GLY A 456 31.26 10.45 -26.53
N VAL A 457 31.24 9.29 -25.86
CA VAL A 457 31.75 9.11 -24.51
C VAL A 457 33.11 8.41 -24.56
N GLU A 458 34.19 9.18 -24.41
CA GLU A 458 35.55 8.66 -24.29
C GLU A 458 35.91 8.39 -22.81
N GLY A 459 35.78 7.13 -22.39
CA GLY A 459 36.20 6.67 -21.06
C GLY A 459 35.07 6.57 -20.02
N TYR A 460 35.43 6.70 -18.75
CA TYR A 460 34.52 6.48 -17.61
C TYR A 460 33.44 7.58 -17.55
N THR A 461 32.21 7.25 -17.95
CA THR A 461 31.05 8.12 -17.74
C THR A 461 30.71 8.20 -16.26
N ASP A 462 30.53 9.42 -15.73
CA ASP A 462 29.97 9.57 -14.40
C ASP A 462 28.44 9.76 -14.43
N PHE A 463 27.70 8.66 -14.34
CA PHE A 463 26.24 8.63 -14.32
C PHE A 463 25.60 9.20 -13.02
N ARG A 464 26.34 9.99 -12.22
CA ARG A 464 25.86 10.63 -10.97
C ARG A 464 25.36 12.07 -11.18
N GLN A 465 25.49 12.61 -12.38
CA GLN A 465 25.02 13.96 -12.75
C GLN A 465 23.96 13.85 -13.86
N ILE A 466 23.09 14.85 -14.01
CA ILE A 466 22.09 14.90 -15.10
C ILE A 466 22.84 14.84 -16.45
N PRO A 467 22.78 13.72 -17.20
CA PRO A 467 23.83 13.47 -18.18
C PRO A 467 23.53 13.96 -19.59
N GLU A 468 24.54 14.55 -20.24
CA GLU A 468 24.55 14.72 -21.70
C GLU A 468 24.49 13.40 -22.48
N PHE A 469 24.78 12.26 -21.84
CA PHE A 469 24.69 10.95 -22.49
C PHE A 469 23.26 10.48 -22.76
N LEU A 470 22.23 11.04 -22.07
CA LEU A 470 20.87 10.48 -22.07
C LEU A 470 20.24 10.32 -23.46
N ASN A 471 20.64 11.17 -24.41
CA ASN A 471 20.15 11.16 -25.79
C ASN A 471 21.27 10.78 -26.80
N ARG A 472 22.42 10.28 -26.34
CA ARG A 472 23.48 9.75 -27.21
C ARG A 472 23.13 8.34 -27.63
N ARG A 473 23.61 7.92 -28.80
CA ARG A 473 23.31 6.59 -29.33
C ARG A 473 24.01 5.49 -28.53
N VAL A 474 23.28 4.42 -28.22
CA VAL A 474 23.82 3.17 -27.67
C VAL A 474 23.91 2.12 -28.78
N ALA A 475 24.95 1.28 -28.71
CA ALA A 475 25.07 0.07 -29.52
C ALA A 475 25.70 -1.06 -28.69
N ALA A 476 25.33 -2.31 -28.99
CA ALA A 476 26.05 -3.46 -28.47
C ALA A 476 27.42 -3.56 -29.13
N THR A 477 28.44 -3.95 -28.38
CA THR A 477 29.74 -4.32 -28.95
C THR A 477 29.66 -5.73 -29.54
N ALA A 478 30.66 -6.14 -30.32
CA ALA A 478 30.74 -7.52 -30.81
C ALA A 478 30.78 -8.56 -29.67
N LEU A 479 31.33 -8.19 -28.50
CA LEU A 479 31.29 -9.03 -27.30
C LEU A 479 29.89 -9.00 -26.64
N GLY A 480 29.23 -7.85 -26.59
CA GLY A 480 27.85 -7.75 -26.11
C GLY A 480 26.87 -8.61 -26.92
N GLN A 481 27.05 -8.66 -28.25
CA GLN A 481 26.31 -9.56 -29.14
C GLN A 481 26.58 -11.03 -28.82
N GLN A 482 27.85 -11.43 -28.68
CA GLN A 482 28.22 -12.80 -28.28
C GLN A 482 27.64 -13.20 -26.92
N VAL A 483 27.56 -12.28 -25.96
CA VAL A 483 26.91 -12.51 -24.66
C VAL A 483 25.39 -12.63 -24.81
N GLN A 484 24.73 -11.74 -25.55
CA GLN A 484 23.28 -11.83 -25.80
C GLN A 484 22.91 -13.16 -26.49
N GLU A 485 23.74 -13.63 -27.41
CA GLU A 485 23.60 -14.90 -28.15
C GLU A 485 23.99 -16.16 -27.35
N GLY A 486 24.50 -16.03 -26.12
CA GLY A 486 24.96 -17.18 -25.31
C GLY A 486 26.30 -17.79 -25.76
N ALA A 487 26.99 -17.16 -26.71
CA ALA A 487 28.33 -17.56 -27.16
C ALA A 487 29.46 -17.10 -26.21
N ALA A 488 29.16 -16.21 -25.26
CA ALA A 488 30.05 -15.76 -24.20
C ALA A 488 29.27 -15.51 -22.89
N ASP A 489 29.96 -15.54 -21.75
CA ASP A 489 29.37 -15.32 -20.43
C ASP A 489 29.82 -13.99 -19.82
N ARG A 490 28.86 -13.12 -19.47
CA ARG A 490 29.10 -11.79 -18.89
C ARG A 490 29.96 -11.81 -17.63
N VAL A 491 29.80 -12.80 -16.74
CA VAL A 491 30.57 -12.89 -15.50
C VAL A 491 31.99 -13.37 -15.78
N LEU A 492 32.17 -14.36 -16.66
CA LEU A 492 33.51 -14.82 -17.07
C LEU A 492 34.29 -13.72 -17.81
N VAL A 493 33.65 -12.90 -18.65
CA VAL A 493 34.36 -11.90 -19.47
C VAL A 493 34.61 -10.57 -18.74
N GLN A 494 33.60 -9.96 -18.09
CA GLN A 494 33.79 -8.69 -17.37
C GLN A 494 34.17 -8.88 -15.89
N GLY A 495 33.72 -9.96 -15.26
CA GLY A 495 33.67 -10.08 -13.81
C GLY A 495 32.47 -9.34 -13.19
N ILE A 496 32.25 -9.57 -11.89
CA ILE A 496 31.20 -8.93 -11.09
C ILE A 496 31.77 -8.46 -9.74
N ASP A 497 31.15 -7.42 -9.17
CA ASP A 497 31.32 -6.96 -7.79
C ASP A 497 30.00 -6.30 -7.36
N GLU A 498 29.02 -7.12 -6.98
CA GLU A 498 27.62 -6.68 -6.83
C GLU A 498 26.92 -7.30 -5.62
N TRP A 499 26.09 -6.50 -4.97
CA TRP A 499 25.29 -6.86 -3.80
C TRP A 499 23.84 -7.12 -4.18
N TYR A 500 23.36 -8.29 -3.76
CA TYR A 500 22.01 -8.79 -3.93
C TYR A 500 21.44 -9.05 -2.53
N GLY A 501 20.96 -7.99 -1.88
CA GLY A 501 20.61 -8.05 -0.46
C GLY A 501 21.86 -8.33 0.39
N GLY A 502 21.84 -9.44 1.15
CA GLY A 502 23.00 -9.90 1.92
C GLY A 502 24.04 -10.70 1.13
N LEU A 503 23.73 -11.14 -0.10
CA LEU A 503 24.65 -11.86 -0.97
C LEU A 503 25.57 -10.89 -1.70
N HIS A 504 26.89 -11.13 -1.61
CA HIS A 504 27.90 -10.42 -2.40
C HIS A 504 28.48 -11.37 -3.45
N LEU A 505 28.30 -11.05 -4.73
CA LEU A 505 28.96 -11.76 -5.83
C LEU A 505 30.19 -10.97 -6.29
N GLN A 506 31.35 -11.63 -6.28
CA GLN A 506 32.64 -11.04 -6.67
C GLN A 506 33.45 -11.97 -7.58
N GLY A 507 34.21 -11.40 -8.50
CA GLY A 507 35.16 -12.13 -9.36
C GLY A 507 34.57 -12.57 -10.69
N ARG A 508 35.11 -13.64 -11.28
CA ARG A 508 34.66 -14.20 -12.58
C ARG A 508 33.91 -15.53 -12.44
N GLU A 509 33.99 -16.16 -11.27
CA GLU A 509 33.27 -17.38 -10.91
C GLU A 509 32.36 -17.04 -9.72
N VAL A 510 31.08 -17.43 -9.79
CA VAL A 510 30.07 -17.09 -8.76
C VAL A 510 29.39 -18.35 -8.26
N PRO A 511 29.19 -18.52 -6.93
CA PRO A 511 28.63 -19.75 -6.37
C PRO A 511 27.16 -20.00 -6.75
N TRP A 512 26.44 -18.96 -7.18
CA TRP A 512 25.01 -19.00 -7.46
C TRP A 512 24.69 -18.32 -8.79
N ARG A 513 23.79 -18.94 -9.56
CA ARG A 513 23.21 -18.42 -10.80
C ARG A 513 21.70 -18.65 -10.82
N TRP A 514 20.99 -17.92 -11.68
CA TRP A 514 19.56 -18.09 -11.91
C TRP A 514 19.30 -18.90 -13.19
N ASP A 515 18.43 -19.91 -13.09
CA ASP A 515 17.86 -20.61 -14.24
C ASP A 515 16.52 -19.97 -14.59
N THR A 516 16.48 -19.29 -15.74
CA THR A 516 15.30 -18.56 -16.23
C THR A 516 14.26 -19.49 -16.84
N GLU A 517 14.63 -20.68 -17.32
CA GLU A 517 13.65 -21.64 -17.89
C GLU A 517 12.98 -22.47 -16.79
N ALA A 518 13.69 -22.77 -15.71
CA ALA A 518 13.18 -23.54 -14.57
C ALA A 518 12.84 -22.70 -13.32
N GLU A 519 12.92 -21.36 -13.40
CA GLU A 519 12.64 -20.39 -12.34
C GLU A 519 13.27 -20.70 -10.96
N GLN A 520 14.55 -21.11 -10.96
CA GLN A 520 15.23 -21.63 -9.77
C GLN A 520 16.67 -21.12 -9.60
N LEU A 521 17.16 -21.16 -8.35
CA LEU A 521 18.58 -21.00 -8.05
C LEU A 521 19.36 -22.27 -8.42
N VAL A 522 20.49 -22.08 -9.12
CA VAL A 522 21.43 -23.16 -9.45
C VAL A 522 22.78 -22.89 -8.78
N PRO A 523 23.31 -23.81 -7.95
CA PRO A 523 24.68 -23.71 -7.46
C PRO A 523 25.66 -23.99 -8.59
N GLN A 524 26.58 -23.06 -8.86
CA GLN A 524 27.64 -23.33 -9.82
C GLN A 524 28.70 -24.21 -9.15
N LEU A 525 28.73 -25.50 -9.51
CA LEU A 525 29.77 -26.41 -9.06
C LEU A 525 31.13 -25.97 -9.63
N ASN A 526 32.09 -25.65 -8.76
CA ASN A 526 33.44 -25.30 -9.17
C ASN A 526 34.09 -26.45 -9.95
N THR A 527 34.24 -26.28 -11.26
CA THR A 527 35.11 -27.13 -12.10
C THR A 527 36.57 -26.76 -11.84
N GLN A 528 37.17 -27.45 -10.87
CA GLN A 528 38.63 -27.45 -10.62
C GLN A 528 39.40 -28.22 -11.71
#